data_AF-A0A4U9USI5-F1
#
_entry.id   AF-A0A4U9USI5-F1
#
_cell.length_a   1.000
_cell.length_b   1.000
_cell.length_c   1.000
_cell.angle_alpha   90.00
_cell.angle_beta   90.00
_cell.angle_gamma   90.00
#
_symmetry.space_group_name_H-M   'P 1'
#
loop_
_entity.id
_entity.type
_entity.pdbx_description
1 polymer ?
#
loop_
_entity_poly.entity_id
_entity_poly.type
_entity_poly.pdbx_seq_one_letter_code
_entity_poly.pdbx_strand_id
1 'polypeptide(L)'
;MLDNGNKIGETTVNKDGEWEFTPDTELSEGEHEIAVIIADPAGNQSKPSDPWVVIVDTTPPDAPTIGSIYDNVGDKTGELQPGDVTDDTTRL
;
A
#
# COMPACT_ATOMS: atom_id res chain seq x y z
N MET A 1 -16.27 -10.01 -11.95
CA MET A 1 -15.49 -9.41 -10.87
C MET A 1 -16.00 -8.01 -10.61
N LEU A 2 -16.29 -7.71 -9.36
CA LEU A 2 -16.67 -6.39 -8.88
C LEU A 2 -15.60 -5.85 -7.93
N ASP A 3 -15.40 -4.54 -7.93
CA ASP A 3 -14.67 -3.78 -6.90
C ASP A 3 -15.57 -2.64 -6.42
N ASN A 4 -15.87 -2.62 -5.12
CA ASN A 4 -16.77 -1.63 -4.51
C ASN A 4 -18.12 -1.54 -5.26
N GLY A 5 -18.61 -2.69 -5.74
CA GLY A 5 -19.85 -2.83 -6.53
C GLY A 5 -19.73 -2.53 -8.03
N ASN A 6 -18.58 -2.04 -8.52
CA ASN A 6 -18.37 -1.72 -9.92
C ASN A 6 -17.73 -2.89 -10.66
N LYS A 7 -18.19 -3.21 -11.88
CA LYS A 7 -17.59 -4.29 -12.67
C LYS A 7 -16.20 -3.89 -13.14
N ILE A 8 -15.18 -4.64 -12.70
CA ILE A 8 -13.78 -4.46 -13.11
C ILE A 8 -13.30 -5.51 -14.11
N GLY A 9 -14.11 -6.54 -14.36
CA GLY A 9 -13.81 -7.53 -15.39
C GLY A 9 -14.56 -8.85 -15.21
N GLU A 10 -14.21 -9.83 -16.03
CA GLU A 10 -14.73 -11.19 -15.99
C GLU A 10 -13.67 -12.18 -16.44
N THR A 11 -13.81 -13.43 -16.00
CA THR A 11 -12.96 -14.55 -16.39
C THR A 11 -13.82 -15.80 -16.48
N THR A 12 -13.29 -16.87 -17.05
CA THR A 12 -13.99 -18.17 -17.13
C THR A 12 -13.49 -19.11 -16.05
N VAL A 13 -14.42 -19.82 -15.42
CA VAL A 13 -14.07 -20.91 -14.49
C VAL A 13 -13.71 -22.14 -15.31
N ASN A 14 -12.57 -22.75 -15.00
CA ASN A 14 -12.12 -23.96 -15.67
C ASN A 14 -12.94 -25.19 -15.23
N LYS A 15 -12.66 -26.36 -15.82
CA LYS A 15 -13.40 -27.60 -15.52
C LYS A 15 -13.21 -28.10 -14.09
N ASP A 16 -12.13 -27.69 -13.44
CA ASP A 16 -11.76 -28.07 -12.08
C ASP A 16 -12.32 -27.06 -11.04
N GLY A 17 -13.02 -26.01 -11.51
CA GLY A 17 -13.60 -24.98 -10.65
C GLY A 17 -12.64 -23.83 -10.32
N GLU A 18 -11.45 -23.81 -10.91
CA GLU A 18 -10.43 -22.79 -10.68
C GLU A 18 -10.58 -21.65 -11.69
N TRP A 19 -10.18 -20.46 -11.26
CA TRP A 19 -10.16 -19.28 -12.10
C TRP A 19 -9.04 -18.36 -11.61
N GLU A 20 -8.51 -17.58 -12.55
CA GLU A 20 -7.57 -16.50 -12.26
C GLU A 20 -8.07 -15.24 -12.96
N PHE A 21 -7.85 -14.11 -12.31
CA PHE A 21 -8.19 -12.80 -12.84
C PHE A 21 -7.13 -11.81 -12.44
N THR A 22 -6.61 -11.09 -13.43
CA THR A 22 -5.79 -9.90 -13.23
C THR A 22 -6.61 -8.71 -13.73
N PRO A 23 -6.85 -7.66 -12.91
CA PRO A 23 -7.47 -6.44 -13.38
C PRO A 23 -6.67 -5.79 -14.51
N ASP A 24 -7.34 -5.31 -15.56
CA ASP A 24 -6.68 -4.55 -16.65
C ASP A 24 -6.18 -3.18 -16.17
N THR A 25 -6.82 -2.63 -15.14
CA THR A 25 -6.44 -1.37 -14.48
C THR A 25 -5.98 -1.68 -13.07
N GLU A 26 -4.81 -1.14 -12.70
CA GLU A 26 -4.28 -1.26 -11.36
C GLU A 26 -5.28 -0.73 -10.32
N LEU A 27 -5.38 -1.41 -9.18
CA LEU A 27 -6.15 -0.94 -8.04
C LEU A 27 -5.45 0.29 -7.45
N SER A 28 -6.22 1.32 -7.15
CA SER A 28 -5.71 2.55 -6.54
C SER A 28 -5.32 2.34 -5.08
N GLU A 29 -4.62 3.32 -4.48
CA GLU A 29 -4.45 3.40 -3.03
C GLU A 29 -5.79 3.30 -2.30
N GLY A 30 -5.85 2.52 -1.22
CA GLY A 30 -7.00 2.43 -0.33
C GLY A 30 -7.67 1.06 -0.30
N GLU A 31 -8.93 1.05 0.17
CA GLU A 31 -9.72 -0.15 0.40
C GLU A 31 -10.54 -0.55 -0.83
N HIS A 32 -10.51 -1.84 -1.15
CA HIS A 32 -11.22 -2.47 -2.25
C HIS A 32 -12.04 -3.67 -1.76
N GLU A 33 -13.36 -3.60 -1.89
CA GLU A 33 -14.26 -4.73 -1.63
C GLU A 33 -14.46 -5.56 -2.91
N ILE A 34 -13.70 -6.65 -3.05
CA ILE A 34 -13.76 -7.53 -4.22
C ILE A 34 -14.88 -8.56 -4.06
N ALA A 35 -15.78 -8.62 -5.05
CA ALA A 35 -16.86 -9.61 -5.07
C ALA A 35 -17.01 -10.29 -6.44
N VAL A 36 -17.54 -11.52 -6.43
CA VAL A 36 -17.77 -12.31 -7.65
C VAL A 36 -19.26 -12.55 -7.87
N ILE A 37 -19.69 -12.43 -9.12
CA ILE A 37 -20.98 -12.89 -9.62
C ILE A 37 -20.70 -14.01 -10.62
N ILE A 38 -21.39 -15.14 -10.46
CA ILE A 38 -21.31 -16.26 -11.40
C ILE A 38 -22.50 -16.18 -12.34
N ALA A 39 -22.26 -16.35 -13.63
CA ALA A 39 -23.29 -16.46 -14.65
C ALA A 39 -23.25 -17.85 -15.29
N ASP A 40 -24.41 -18.46 -15.52
CA ASP A 40 -24.51 -19.69 -16.32
C ASP A 40 -24.52 -19.39 -17.83
N PRO A 41 -24.38 -20.40 -18.72
CA PRO A 41 -24.41 -20.18 -20.18
C PRO A 41 -25.75 -19.64 -20.71
N ALA A 42 -26.84 -19.75 -19.95
CA ALA A 42 -28.14 -19.19 -20.29
C ALA A 42 -28.28 -17.71 -19.84
N GLY A 43 -27.28 -17.18 -19.12
CA GLY A 43 -27.23 -15.80 -18.65
C GLY A 43 -27.84 -15.58 -17.26
N ASN A 44 -28.19 -16.62 -16.52
CA ASN A 44 -28.69 -16.46 -15.16
C ASN A 44 -27.53 -16.12 -14.21
N GLN A 45 -27.70 -15.08 -13.40
CA GLN A 45 -26.66 -14.59 -12.48
C GLN A 45 -26.96 -14.93 -11.03
N SER A 46 -25.90 -15.20 -10.26
CA SER A 46 -25.98 -15.28 -8.80
C SER A 46 -26.11 -13.89 -8.15
N LYS A 47 -26.38 -13.86 -6.84
CA LYS A 47 -26.04 -12.68 -6.03
C LYS A 47 -24.51 -12.51 -5.98
N PRO A 48 -23.99 -11.30 -5.70
CA PRO A 48 -22.58 -11.13 -5.34
C PRO A 48 -22.20 -12.05 -4.17
N SER A 49 -20.96 -12.53 -4.18
CA SER A 49 -20.35 -13.17 -3.01
C SER A 49 -20.24 -12.19 -1.84
N ASP A 50 -19.92 -12.72 -0.65
CA ASP A 50 -19.37 -11.88 0.42
C ASP A 50 -18.09 -11.18 -0.09
N PRO A 51 -17.84 -9.92 0.33
CA PRO A 51 -16.70 -9.16 -0.16
C PRO A 51 -15.39 -9.70 0.43
N TRP A 52 -14.37 -9.76 -0.40
CA TRP A 52 -12.98 -9.91 0.02
C TRP A 52 -12.31 -8.54 0.04
N VAL A 53 -11.94 -8.08 1.23
CA VAL A 53 -11.31 -6.77 1.43
C VAL A 53 -9.82 -6.84 1.10
N VAL A 54 -9.39 -5.99 0.18
CA VAL A 54 -7.99 -5.75 -0.17
C VAL A 54 -7.64 -4.31 0.16
N ILE A 55 -6.52 -4.09 0.86
CA ILE A 55 -6.00 -2.76 1.15
C ILE A 55 -4.72 -2.59 0.35
N VAL A 56 -4.71 -1.63 -0.56
CA VAL A 56 -3.56 -1.27 -1.37
C VAL A 56 -2.86 -0.10 -0.69
N ASP A 57 -1.59 -0.30 -0.31
CA ASP A 57 -0.71 0.73 0.22
C ASP A 57 0.52 0.88 -0.66
N THR A 58 0.60 2.02 -1.31
CA THR A 58 1.64 2.46 -2.24
C THR A 58 2.40 3.67 -1.69
N THR A 59 2.07 4.13 -0.48
CA THR A 59 2.66 5.32 0.12
C THR A 59 4.04 4.98 0.69
N PRO A 60 5.13 5.54 0.16
CA PRO A 60 6.45 5.32 0.74
C PRO A 60 6.56 6.00 2.11
N PRO A 61 7.38 5.48 3.03
CA PRO A 61 7.67 6.18 4.27
C PRO A 61 8.44 7.48 4.00
N ASP A 62 8.34 8.42 4.94
CA ASP A 62 9.13 9.65 4.89
C ASP A 62 10.64 9.34 4.89
N ALA A 63 11.39 10.10 4.09
CA ALA A 63 12.84 10.02 4.10
C ALA A 63 13.38 10.37 5.50
N PRO A 64 14.38 9.64 6.02
CA PRO A 64 14.97 9.98 7.30
C PRO A 64 15.62 11.36 7.22
N THR A 65 15.37 12.19 8.24
CA THR A 65 16.00 13.49 8.39
C THR A 65 16.92 13.48 9.62
N ILE A 66 18.03 14.18 9.54
CA ILE A 66 18.82 14.54 10.73
C ILE A 66 18.12 15.75 11.33
N GLY A 67 17.48 15.58 12.49
CA GLY A 67 16.73 16.66 13.15
C GLY A 67 17.66 17.73 13.72
N SER A 68 18.55 17.34 14.62
CA SER A 68 19.52 18.23 15.24
C SER A 68 20.77 17.45 15.63
N ILE A 69 21.91 18.12 15.59
CA ILE A 69 23.19 17.61 16.06
C ILE A 69 23.61 18.52 17.21
N TYR A 70 24.07 17.94 18.31
CA TYR A 70 24.50 18.70 19.49
C TYR A 70 25.98 18.42 19.77
N ASP A 71 26.71 19.48 20.10
CA ASP A 71 28.04 19.40 20.71
C ASP A 71 27.90 19.64 22.22
N ASN A 72 28.43 18.72 23.05
CA ASN A 72 28.44 18.88 24.50
C ASN A 72 29.85 19.00 25.12
N VAL A 73 30.88 19.17 24.29
CA VAL A 73 32.30 19.27 24.69
C VAL A 73 32.90 20.63 24.27
N GLY A 74 33.97 21.04 24.96
CA GLY A 74 34.75 22.23 24.58
C GLY A 74 34.09 23.58 24.92
N ASP A 75 34.63 24.63 24.30
CA ASP A 75 34.22 26.03 24.56
C ASP A 75 32.93 26.43 23.80
N LYS A 76 32.52 25.65 22.78
CA LYS A 76 31.33 25.89 21.97
C LYS A 76 30.40 24.68 22.00
N THR A 77 29.52 24.66 22.99
CA THR A 77 28.48 23.63 23.14
C THR A 77 27.12 24.12 22.67
N GLY A 78 26.24 23.21 22.24
CA GLY A 78 24.86 23.50 21.85
C GLY A 78 24.45 22.80 20.55
N GLU A 79 23.30 23.20 20.01
CA GLU A 79 22.82 22.71 18.72
C GLU A 79 23.65 23.30 17.58
N LEU A 80 24.16 22.44 16.69
CA LEU A 80 24.96 22.82 15.55
C LEU A 80 24.09 23.32 14.39
N GLN A 81 24.53 24.40 13.75
CA GLN A 81 23.96 24.92 12.52
C GLN A 81 24.73 24.39 11.29
N PRO A 82 24.16 24.48 10.08
CA PRO A 82 24.86 24.07 8.86
C PRO A 82 26.21 24.77 8.69
N GLY A 83 27.28 23.98 8.62
CA GLY A 83 28.66 24.48 8.49
C GLY A 83 29.41 24.61 9.82
N ASP A 84 28.76 24.40 10.96
CA ASP A 84 29.44 24.29 12.24
C ASP A 84 30.28 23.01 12.33
N VAL A 85 31.29 23.05 13.19
CA VAL A 85 32.18 21.91 13.49
C VAL A 85 31.96 21.49 14.93
N THR A 86 32.13 20.20 15.20
CA THR A 86 32.12 19.65 16.56
C THR A 86 33.47 19.02 16.90
N ASP A 87 33.91 19.19 18.14
CA ASP A 87 35.07 18.49 18.71
C ASP A 87 34.66 17.39 19.72
N ASP A 88 33.35 17.15 19.85
CA ASP A 88 32.79 16.10 20.68
C ASP A 88 33.15 14.72 20.11
N THR A 89 33.92 13.96 20.88
CA THR A 89 34.31 12.58 20.58
C THR A 89 33.66 11.56 21.50
N THR A 90 32.73 12.03 22.35
CA THR A 90 31.99 11.18 23.27
C THR A 90 31.05 10.31 22.46
N ARG A 91 31.15 8.99 22.62
CA ARG A 91 30.19 8.08 21.99
C ARG A 91 28.87 8.15 22.75
N LEU A 92 27.76 8.16 22.01
CA LEU A 92 26.39 8.02 22.53
C LEU A 92 26.27 6.85 23.51
#